data_AF-A0A2M7BR94-F1
#
_entry.id   AF-A0A2M7BR94-F1
#
_cell.length_a   1.000
_cell.length_b   1.000
_cell.length_c   1.000
_cell.angle_alpha   90.00
_cell.angle_beta   90.00
_cell.angle_gamma   90.00
#
_symmetry.space_group_name_H-M   'P 1'
#
loop_
_entity.id
_entity.type
_entity.pdbx_description
1 polymer ?
#
loop_
_entity_poly.entity_id
_entity_poly.type
_entity_poly.pdbx_seq_one_letter_code
_entity_poly.pdbx_strand_id
1 'polypeptide(L)'
;TIIHYETPHEHIIKSYEDLKKVELAKVLYLSNLWRVPLEERKQILSHATSHDIVTLMNLGIADCRRPIEQINSLLHHTNILILNT
;
A
#
# COMPACT_ATOMS: atom_id res chain seq x y z
N THR A 1 -2.16 -15.94 9.40
CA THR A 1 -3.26 -15.78 8.44
C THR A 1 -2.82 -14.83 7.36
N ILE A 2 -2.92 -15.23 6.09
CA ILE A 2 -2.67 -14.36 4.95
C ILE A 2 -4.04 -13.92 4.45
N ILE A 3 -4.33 -12.63 4.52
CA ILE A 3 -5.56 -12.05 3.97
C ILE A 3 -5.18 -11.52 2.58
N HIS A 4 -5.63 -12.20 1.55
CA HIS A 4 -5.42 -11.79 0.16
C HIS A 4 -6.64 -11.02 -0.31
N TYR A 5 -6.49 -9.72 -0.55
CA TYR A 5 -7.56 -8.85 -1.01
C TYR A 5 -7.31 -8.44 -2.47
N GLU A 6 -8.02 -9.08 -3.38
CA GLU A 6 -8.09 -8.70 -4.79
C GLU A 6 -9.39 -7.95 -5.02
N THR A 7 -9.31 -6.69 -5.46
CA THR A 7 -10.49 -5.96 -5.90
C THR A 7 -10.43 -5.78 -7.42
N PRO A 8 -11.54 -6.00 -8.13
CA PRO A 8 -11.65 -5.60 -9.54
C PRO A 8 -11.81 -4.07 -9.70
N HIS A 9 -11.62 -3.28 -8.64
CA HIS A 9 -12.00 -1.88 -8.52
C HIS A 9 -10.81 -0.96 -8.20
N GLU A 10 -10.99 0.34 -8.43
CA GLU A 10 -9.95 1.37 -8.20
C GLU A 10 -9.72 1.68 -6.70
N HIS A 11 -10.50 1.08 -5.80
CA HIS A 11 -10.45 1.34 -4.36
C HIS A 11 -10.24 0.05 -3.55
N ILE A 12 -9.36 0.15 -2.57
CA ILE A 12 -9.01 -0.85 -1.56
C ILE A 12 -9.82 -0.61 -0.27
N ILE A 13 -10.01 0.66 0.14
CA ILE A 13 -10.80 1.04 1.32
C ILE A 13 -12.19 1.47 0.87
N LYS A 14 -13.23 0.75 1.29
CA LYS A 14 -14.63 1.19 1.10
C LYS A 14 -15.23 1.74 2.40
N SER A 15 -14.72 1.31 3.54
CA SER A 15 -15.12 1.81 4.86
C SER A 15 -13.96 1.79 5.86
N TYR A 16 -14.14 2.48 6.99
CA TYR A 16 -13.20 2.42 8.12
C TYR A 16 -13.02 1.00 8.67
N GLU A 17 -14.04 0.14 8.51
CA GLU A 17 -13.95 -1.26 8.96
C GLU A 17 -12.95 -2.07 8.12
N ASP A 18 -12.71 -1.67 6.86
CA ASP A 18 -11.68 -2.30 6.04
C ASP A 18 -10.27 -1.97 6.57
N LEU A 19 -10.06 -0.77 7.11
CA LEU A 19 -8.81 -0.41 7.79
C LEU A 19 -8.60 -1.22 9.06
N LYS A 20 -9.64 -1.41 9.88
CA LYS A 20 -9.54 -2.26 11.08
C LYS A 20 -9.13 -3.71 10.78
N LYS A 21 -9.48 -4.23 9.60
CA LYS A 21 -9.03 -5.58 9.19
C LYS A 21 -7.52 -5.60 8.92
N VAL A 22 -6.94 -4.48 8.45
CA VAL A 22 -5.50 -4.33 8.26
C VAL A 22 -4.78 -4.42 9.60
N GLU A 23 -5.33 -3.86 10.68
CA GLU A 23 -4.74 -3.92 12.03
C GLU A 23 -4.51 -5.35 12.56
N LEU A 24 -5.24 -6.34 12.02
CA LEU A 24 -5.05 -7.75 12.39
C LEU A 24 -3.86 -8.41 11.67
N ALA A 25 -3.30 -7.74 10.66
CA ALA A 25 -2.17 -8.24 9.89
C ALA A 25 -0.84 -7.91 10.59
N LYS A 26 0.10 -8.85 10.54
CA LYS A 26 1.50 -8.59 10.96
C LYS A 26 2.32 -7.94 9.86
N VAL A 27 1.89 -8.12 8.62
CA VAL A 27 2.58 -7.71 7.41
C VAL A 27 1.54 -7.27 6.39
N LEU A 28 1.73 -6.08 5.82
CA LEU A 28 0.94 -5.57 4.70
C LEU A 28 1.80 -5.57 3.45
N TYR A 29 1.35 -6.23 2.39
CA TYR A 29 1.99 -6.19 1.08
C TYR A 29 1.10 -5.48 0.07
N LEU A 30 1.55 -4.34 -0.43
CA LEU A 30 0.96 -3.66 -1.58
C LEU A 30 1.70 -4.07 -2.85
N SER A 31 1.02 -4.85 -3.69
CA SER A 31 1.49 -5.18 -5.04
C SER A 31 1.49 -3.94 -5.95
N ASN A 32 1.71 -4.14 -7.25
CA ASN A 32 1.60 -3.10 -8.25
C ASN A 32 0.13 -2.67 -8.45
N LEU A 33 -0.32 -1.73 -7.62
CA LEU A 33 -1.69 -1.20 -7.58
C LEU A 33 -1.79 0.13 -8.34
N TRP A 34 -1.35 0.15 -9.61
CA TRP A 34 -1.30 1.36 -10.43
C TRP A 34 -2.67 2.02 -10.71
N ARG A 35 -3.76 1.24 -10.59
CA ARG A 35 -5.14 1.74 -10.73
C ARG A 35 -5.69 2.35 -9.45
N VAL A 36 -5.04 2.13 -8.31
CA VAL A 36 -5.47 2.69 -7.03
C VAL A 36 -4.87 4.08 -6.86
N PRO A 37 -5.66 5.08 -6.45
CA PRO A 37 -5.16 6.42 -6.17
C PRO A 37 -3.98 6.42 -5.20
N LEU A 38 -3.01 7.30 -5.45
CA LEU A 38 -1.79 7.39 -4.65
C LEU A 38 -2.08 7.78 -3.19
N GLU A 39 -3.04 8.69 -2.97
CA GLU A 39 -3.46 9.08 -1.62
C GLU A 39 -4.10 7.93 -0.84
N GLU A 40 -4.85 7.06 -1.51
CA GLU A 40 -5.46 5.90 -0.87
C GLU A 40 -4.40 4.88 -0.46
N ARG A 41 -3.44 4.59 -1.35
CA ARG A 41 -2.27 3.76 -1.02
C ARG A 41 -1.49 4.33 0.17
N LYS A 42 -1.27 5.65 0.19
CA LYS A 42 -0.60 6.36 1.28
C LYS A 42 -1.38 6.26 2.59
N GLN A 43 -2.70 6.39 2.55
CA GLN A 43 -3.56 6.27 3.73
C GLN A 43 -3.42 4.88 4.39
N ILE A 44 -3.47 3.81 3.58
CA ILE A 44 -3.32 2.44 4.09
C ILE A 44 -1.91 2.23 4.66
N LEU A 45 -0.87 2.64 3.92
CA LEU A 45 0.51 2.49 4.37
C LEU A 45 0.76 3.26 5.68
N SER A 46 0.28 4.50 5.77
CA SER A 46 0.41 5.32 6.98
C SER A 46 -0.32 4.68 8.16
N HIS A 47 -1.54 4.19 7.95
CA HIS A 47 -2.31 3.50 8.99
C HIS A 47 -1.63 2.19 9.43
N ALA A 48 -1.08 1.40 8.51
CA ALA A 48 -0.35 0.19 8.84
C ALA A 48 0.92 0.50 9.64
N THR A 49 1.69 1.52 9.21
CA THR A 49 2.91 1.94 9.88
C THR A 49 2.63 2.46 11.29
N SER A 50 1.52 3.16 11.52
CA SER A 50 1.14 3.66 12.85
C SER A 50 0.69 2.57 13.83
N HIS A 51 0.50 1.33 13.35
CA HIS A 51 0.13 0.15 14.14
C HIS A 51 1.25 -0.90 14.15
N ASP A 52 2.49 -0.49 13.91
CA ASP A 52 3.68 -1.36 13.91
C ASP A 52 3.60 -2.56 12.94
N ILE A 53 2.84 -2.42 11.86
CA ILE A 53 2.70 -3.44 10.82
C ILE A 53 3.83 -3.26 9.81
N VAL A 54 4.54 -4.35 9.49
CA VAL A 54 5.60 -4.31 8.47
C VAL A 54 4.98 -4.11 7.10
N THR A 55 5.34 -3.02 6.42
CA THR A 55 4.83 -2.67 5.10
C THR A 55 5.82 -3.03 3.99
N LEU A 56 5.32 -3.74 2.99
CA LEU A 56 6.03 -4.06 1.76
C LEU A 56 5.32 -3.41 0.58
N MET A 57 6.09 -2.80 -0.32
CA MET A 57 5.53 -2.21 -1.53
C MET A 57 6.30 -2.67 -2.76
N ASN A 58 5.58 -3.04 -3.81
CA ASN A 58 6.13 -3.28 -5.14
C ASN A 58 5.77 -2.11 -6.07
N LEU A 59 6.78 -1.37 -6.54
CA LEU A 59 6.56 -0.28 -7.49
C LEU A 59 6.47 -0.83 -8.91
N GLY A 60 5.36 -0.51 -9.58
CA GLY A 60 5.19 -0.81 -11.00
C GLY A 60 5.81 0.23 -11.93
N ILE A 61 5.89 -0.08 -13.23
CA ILE A 61 6.35 0.85 -14.27
C ILE A 61 5.59 2.20 -14.22
N ALA A 62 4.28 2.16 -13.95
CA ALA A 62 3.46 3.36 -13.86
C ALA A 62 3.86 4.25 -12.67
N ASP A 63 4.23 3.65 -11.54
CA ASP A 63 4.72 4.38 -10.37
C ASP A 63 6.10 4.97 -10.64
N CYS A 64 7.00 4.22 -11.28
CA CYS A 64 8.35 4.68 -11.63
C CYS A 64 8.37 5.87 -12.61
N ARG A 65 7.25 6.15 -13.29
CA ARG A 65 7.10 7.31 -14.19
C ARG A 65 6.55 8.55 -13.48
N ARG A 66 6.13 8.46 -12.21
CA ARG A 66 5.64 9.60 -11.43
C ARG A 66 6.79 10.49 -10.97
N PRO A 67 6.52 11.78 -10.66
CA PRO A 67 7.47 12.62 -9.97
C PRO A 67 7.95 12.00 -8.65
N ILE A 68 9.23 12.16 -8.34
CA ILE A 68 9.87 11.54 -7.17
C ILE A 68 9.21 11.96 -5.86
N GLU A 69 8.67 13.18 -5.79
CA GLU A 69 7.98 13.72 -4.61
C GLU A 69 6.71 12.91 -4.29
N GLN A 70 5.99 12.46 -5.32
CA GLN A 70 4.81 11.61 -5.13
C GLN A 70 5.21 10.24 -4.59
N ILE A 71 6.30 9.67 -5.12
CA ILE A 71 6.79 8.35 -4.72
C ILE A 71 7.39 8.39 -3.31
N ASN A 72 8.12 9.44 -2.96
CA ASN A 72 8.69 9.63 -1.62
C ASN A 72 7.63 9.58 -0.53
N SER A 73 6.43 10.10 -0.78
CA SER A 73 5.33 10.07 0.18
C SER A 73 4.85 8.65 0.52
N LEU A 74 4.99 7.70 -0.43
CA LEU A 74 4.71 6.28 -0.23
C LEU A 74 5.90 5.57 0.43
N LEU A 75 7.12 5.87 -0.02
CA LEU A 75 8.35 5.26 0.50
C LEU A 75 8.58 5.56 1.98
N HIS A 76 8.16 6.73 2.47
CA HIS A 76 8.25 7.09 3.89
C HIS A 76 7.47 6.11 4.81
N HIS A 77 6.46 5.43 4.27
CA HIS A 77 5.61 4.48 5.01
C HIS A 77 5.86 3.03 4.57
N THR A 78 7.00 2.75 3.94
CA THR A 78 7.36 1.44 3.39
C THR A 78 8.61 0.91 4.09
N ASN A 79 8.51 -0.24 4.76
CA ASN A 79 9.69 -0.88 5.36
C ASN A 79 10.54 -1.63 4.34
N ILE A 80 9.90 -2.31 3.38
CA ILE A 80 10.59 -3.11 2.36
C ILE A 80 10.08 -2.71 0.97
N LEU A 81 11.00 -2.26 0.13
CA LEU A 81 10.72 -1.97 -1.27
C LEU A 81 11.11 -3.16 -2.14
N ILE A 82 10.17 -3.64 -2.94
CA ILE A 82 10.40 -4.68 -3.96
C ILE A 82 10.57 -3.97 -5.30
N LEU A 83 11.71 -4.22 -5.93
CA LEU A 83 12.02 -3.76 -7.28
C LEU A 83 12.03 -4.96 -8.21
N ASN A 84 11.18 -4.94 -9.23
CA ASN A 84 11.25 -5.96 -10.28
C ASN A 84 12.34 -5.53 -11.28
N THR A 85 13.30 -6.41 -11.53
CA THR A 85 14.32 -6.28 -12.58
C THR A 85 13.80 -6.80 -13.91
#